data_AF-A0A1M5TIY2-F1
#
_entry.id   AF-A0A1M5TIY2-F1
#
_cell.length_a   1.000
_cell.length_b   1.000
_cell.length_c   1.000
_cell.angle_alpha   90.00
_cell.angle_beta   90.00
_cell.angle_gamma   90.00
#
_symmetry.space_group_name_H-M   'P 1'
#
loop_
_entity.id
_entity.type
_entity.pdbx_description
1 polymer ?
#
loop_
_entity_poly.entity_id
_entity_poly.type
_entity_poly.pdbx_seq_one_letter_code
_entity_poly.pdbx_strand_id
1 'polypeptide(L)'
;MGLSLAWIGVRGLGYEQVLDRLALGVTEARAGYWSAPVSGRPARDGWVIIAAIGCAHRIVDPTSLATLSAGCEVVACSIEEHVMFCSAAQWSDGARVWEVVHESEQGDDHLATEGALPHDLAKLLAEKRNALNGSRDDDTDYAFDIPLDLAFSLTGFRHDGPLTPDDELFTVLHDGMPPKPWWKFWQ
;
A
#
# COMPACT_ATOMS: atom_id res chain seq x y z
N MET A 1 -6.29 14.94 -13.16
CA MET A 1 -6.19 14.85 -11.69
C MET A 1 -5.94 13.40 -11.40
N GLY A 2 -4.77 13.04 -10.90
CA GLY A 2 -4.43 11.68 -10.50
C GLY A 2 -4.50 11.52 -8.98
N LEU A 3 -4.55 10.27 -8.54
CA LEU A 3 -4.43 9.85 -7.16
C LEU A 3 -2.96 9.85 -6.70
N SER A 4 -2.72 10.26 -5.46
CA SER A 4 -1.45 10.05 -4.75
C SER A 4 -1.75 9.36 -3.44
N LEU A 5 -1.60 8.05 -3.36
CA LEU A 5 -2.07 7.22 -2.26
C LEU A 5 -0.97 6.27 -1.78
N ALA A 6 -0.91 6.06 -0.48
CA ALA A 6 -0.21 4.92 0.10
C ALA A 6 -1.21 4.06 0.88
N TRP A 7 -1.07 2.74 0.83
CA TRP A 7 -1.82 1.85 1.70
C TRP A 7 -0.96 0.66 2.13
N ILE A 8 -1.31 0.11 3.29
CA ILE A 8 -0.71 -1.12 3.83
C ILE A 8 -1.80 -2.11 4.22
N GLY A 9 -1.53 -3.38 4.00
CA GLY A 9 -2.24 -4.50 4.61
C GLY A 9 -1.35 -5.14 5.67
N VAL A 10 -1.88 -5.38 6.88
CA VAL A 10 -1.16 -6.05 7.96
C VAL A 10 -1.89 -7.31 8.38
N ARG A 11 -1.21 -8.45 8.47
CA ARG A 11 -1.77 -9.73 8.95
C ARG A 11 -0.93 -10.30 10.07
N GLY A 12 -1.60 -10.80 11.11
CA GLY A 12 -0.96 -11.31 12.34
C GLY A 12 -1.02 -10.35 13.54
N LEU A 13 -1.60 -9.16 13.36
CA LEU A 13 -1.89 -8.20 14.43
C LEU A 13 -3.37 -7.80 14.43
N GLY A 14 -3.91 -7.51 15.61
CA GLY A 14 -5.22 -6.89 15.74
C GLY A 14 -5.22 -5.41 15.34
N TYR A 15 -6.39 -4.87 15.00
CA TYR A 15 -6.56 -3.50 14.53
C TYR A 15 -5.91 -2.46 15.47
N GLU A 16 -6.19 -2.52 16.77
CA GLU A 16 -5.62 -1.58 17.76
C GLU A 16 -4.09 -1.68 17.83
N GLN A 17 -3.52 -2.89 17.75
CA GLN A 17 -2.08 -3.09 17.77
C GLN A 17 -1.39 -2.48 16.54
N VAL A 18 -2.04 -2.52 15.38
CA VAL A 18 -1.56 -1.86 14.16
C VAL A 18 -1.55 -0.36 14.35
N LEU A 19 -2.64 0.22 14.89
CA LEU A 19 -2.72 1.65 15.15
C LEU A 19 -1.67 2.12 16.16
N ASP A 20 -1.46 1.36 17.23
CA ASP A 20 -0.44 1.66 18.25
C ASP A 20 0.97 1.68 17.64
N ARG A 21 1.32 0.67 16.84
CA ARG A 21 2.64 0.61 16.16
C ARG A 21 2.84 1.74 15.17
N LEU A 22 1.76 2.21 14.54
CA LEU A 22 1.78 3.35 13.64
C LEU A 22 1.62 4.68 14.37
N ALA A 23 1.43 4.70 15.69
CA ALA A 23 1.09 5.89 16.45
C ALA A 23 -0.11 6.65 15.84
N LEU A 24 -1.19 5.92 15.52
CA LEU A 24 -2.44 6.46 14.98
C LEU A 24 -3.55 6.38 16.05
N GLY A 25 -4.35 7.43 16.14
CA GLY A 25 -5.55 7.47 16.98
C GLY A 25 -6.82 7.30 16.14
N VAL A 26 -7.87 6.74 16.76
CA VAL A 26 -9.19 6.58 16.15
C VAL A 26 -10.06 7.82 16.36
N THR A 27 -10.90 8.11 15.38
CA THR A 27 -12.03 9.05 15.53
C THR A 27 -13.35 8.30 15.46
N GLU A 28 -14.46 8.98 15.76
CA GLU A 28 -15.81 8.43 15.56
C GLU A 28 -16.28 8.52 14.10
N ALA A 29 -15.56 9.27 13.26
CA ALA A 29 -15.94 9.50 11.87
C ALA A 29 -15.58 8.30 10.98
N ARG A 30 -16.41 8.11 9.95
CA ARG A 30 -16.13 7.15 8.89
C ARG A 30 -16.20 7.82 7.53
N ALA A 31 -15.35 7.37 6.62
CA ALA A 31 -15.27 7.89 5.27
C ALA A 31 -14.72 6.82 4.32
N GLY A 32 -14.77 7.11 3.01
CA GLY A 32 -14.02 6.33 2.03
C GLY A 32 -12.51 6.46 2.27
N TYR A 33 -11.73 5.49 1.77
CA TYR A 33 -10.29 5.43 2.01
C TYR A 33 -9.52 6.69 1.59
N TRP A 34 -10.04 7.43 0.59
CA TRP A 34 -9.47 8.66 0.03
C TRP A 34 -10.05 9.95 0.64
N SER A 35 -11.10 9.83 1.46
CA SER A 35 -11.86 10.99 1.94
C SER A 35 -11.28 11.61 3.22
N ALA A 36 -10.20 11.05 3.76
CA ALA A 36 -9.50 11.56 4.94
C ALA A 36 -7.98 11.37 4.79
N PRO A 37 -7.13 12.16 5.49
CA PRO A 37 -5.67 12.06 5.39
C PRO A 37 -5.14 10.65 5.67
N VAL A 38 -5.70 9.98 6.67
CA VAL A 38 -5.43 8.58 7.01
C VAL A 38 -6.73 7.93 7.46
N SER A 39 -6.95 6.69 7.05
CA SER A 39 -8.12 5.90 7.44
C SER A 39 -7.78 4.42 7.51
N GLY A 40 -8.56 3.64 8.26
CA GLY A 40 -8.28 2.21 8.43
C GLY A 40 -9.50 1.35 8.69
N ARG A 41 -9.38 0.05 8.42
CA ARG A 41 -10.39 -0.95 8.78
C ARG A 41 -9.81 -2.36 8.93
N PRO A 42 -10.44 -3.24 9.72
CA PRO A 42 -10.29 -4.68 9.55
C PRO A 42 -10.81 -5.12 8.16
N ALA A 43 -10.18 -6.15 7.60
CA ALA A 43 -10.54 -6.79 6.34
C ALA A 43 -10.62 -8.31 6.50
N ARG A 44 -10.89 -9.01 5.39
CA ARG A 44 -11.02 -10.48 5.37
C ARG A 44 -9.69 -11.16 5.68
N ASP A 45 -9.76 -12.43 6.06
CA ASP A 45 -8.59 -13.31 6.27
C ASP A 45 -7.56 -12.78 7.28
N GLY A 46 -8.01 -11.97 8.23
CA GLY A 46 -7.17 -11.42 9.31
C GLY A 46 -6.32 -10.22 8.90
N TRP A 47 -6.59 -9.62 7.74
CA TRP A 47 -5.93 -8.39 7.32
C TRP A 47 -6.49 -7.16 8.03
N VAL A 48 -5.63 -6.18 8.26
CA VAL A 48 -5.96 -4.80 8.64
C VAL A 48 -5.44 -3.89 7.54
N ILE A 49 -6.32 -3.07 6.96
CA ILE A 49 -5.96 -2.12 5.90
C ILE A 49 -5.86 -0.72 6.49
N ILE A 50 -4.76 -0.03 6.22
CA ILE A 50 -4.58 1.40 6.50
C ILE A 50 -4.27 2.10 5.18
N ALA A 51 -5.01 3.15 4.85
CA ALA A 51 -4.82 3.96 3.66
C ALA A 51 -4.53 5.42 4.06
N ALA A 52 -3.68 6.09 3.29
CA ALA A 52 -3.30 7.47 3.53
C ALA A 52 -3.10 8.23 2.23
N ILE A 53 -3.48 9.51 2.25
CA ILE A 53 -3.20 10.45 1.16
C ILE A 53 -1.70 10.74 1.13
N GLY A 54 -1.11 10.63 -0.07
CA GLY A 54 0.31 10.79 -0.37
C GLY A 54 1.01 9.47 -0.63
N CYS A 55 1.56 9.28 -1.82
CA CYS A 55 2.32 8.09 -2.23
C CYS A 55 3.52 7.79 -1.32
N ALA A 56 4.12 8.82 -0.74
CA ALA A 56 5.26 8.76 0.17
C ALA A 56 4.86 8.96 1.65
N HIS A 57 3.61 8.65 2.01
CA HIS A 57 3.15 8.79 3.39
C HIS A 57 3.97 7.92 4.36
N ARG A 58 4.13 8.37 5.62
CA ARG A 58 5.00 7.71 6.62
C ARG A 58 4.66 6.24 6.92
N ILE A 59 3.46 5.77 6.56
CA ILE A 59 3.02 4.38 6.78
C ILE A 59 3.74 3.39 5.85
N VAL A 60 4.29 3.89 4.73
CA VAL A 60 5.09 3.11 3.77
C VAL A 60 6.59 3.45 3.83
N ASP A 61 7.02 4.27 4.80
CA ASP A 61 8.44 4.51 5.04
C ASP A 61 9.14 3.19 5.43
N PRO A 62 10.32 2.87 4.88
CA PRO A 62 11.04 1.63 5.20
C PRO A 62 11.28 1.39 6.70
N THR A 63 11.52 2.44 7.48
CA THR A 63 11.71 2.33 8.95
C THR A 63 10.39 1.99 9.64
N SER A 64 9.30 2.61 9.22
CA SER A 64 7.95 2.30 9.69
C SER A 64 7.56 0.87 9.34
N LEU A 65 7.82 0.41 8.11
CA LEU A 65 7.49 -0.94 7.64
C LEU A 65 8.32 -2.01 8.34
N ALA A 66 9.61 -1.77 8.57
CA ALA A 66 10.46 -2.65 9.36
C ALA A 66 9.95 -2.78 10.80
N THR A 67 9.60 -1.65 11.44
CA THR A 67 9.07 -1.67 12.81
C THR A 67 7.71 -2.36 12.88
N LEU A 68 6.82 -2.06 11.93
CA LEU A 68 5.48 -2.60 11.89
C LEU A 68 5.47 -4.10 11.64
N SER A 69 6.32 -4.60 10.74
CA SER A 69 6.39 -6.01 10.34
C SER A 69 7.04 -6.95 11.37
N ALA A 70 7.54 -6.43 12.50
CA ALA A 70 8.14 -7.27 13.54
C ALA A 70 7.12 -8.29 14.11
N GLY A 71 7.29 -9.58 13.80
CA GLY A 71 6.37 -10.64 14.23
C GLY A 71 5.05 -10.69 13.46
N CYS A 72 4.96 -10.06 12.29
CA CYS A 72 3.78 -10.12 11.44
C CYS A 72 4.13 -9.96 9.95
N GLU A 73 3.11 -9.98 9.11
CA GLU A 73 3.22 -9.78 7.67
C GLU A 73 2.63 -8.41 7.29
N VAL A 74 3.33 -7.66 6.44
CA VAL A 74 2.86 -6.38 5.91
C VAL A 74 3.02 -6.38 4.39
N VAL A 75 1.95 -6.02 3.67
CA VAL A 75 2.01 -5.66 2.26
C VAL A 75 1.87 -4.15 2.17
N ALA A 76 2.76 -3.48 1.47
CA ALA A 76 2.79 -2.03 1.32
C ALA A 76 2.70 -1.64 -0.15
N CYS A 77 1.88 -0.63 -0.44
CA CYS A 77 1.73 -0.07 -1.77
C CYS A 77 1.82 1.46 -1.74
N SER A 78 2.55 2.00 -2.72
CA SER A 78 2.61 3.42 -3.04
C SER A 78 2.10 3.62 -4.47
N ILE A 79 1.29 4.64 -4.69
CA ILE A 79 0.63 4.94 -5.96
C ILE A 79 0.69 6.44 -6.23
N GLU A 80 1.22 6.83 -7.39
CA GLU A 80 1.21 8.20 -7.89
C GLU A 80 0.80 8.18 -9.36
N GLU A 81 -0.50 8.36 -9.63
CA GLU A 81 -1.06 8.31 -10.98
C GLU A 81 -0.59 9.47 -11.86
N HIS A 82 -0.15 10.60 -11.28
CA HIS A 82 0.33 11.74 -12.07
C HIS A 82 1.58 11.42 -12.89
N VAL A 83 2.40 10.48 -12.42
CA VAL A 83 3.63 10.03 -13.10
C VAL A 83 3.60 8.54 -13.43
N MET A 84 2.42 7.91 -13.32
CA MET A 84 2.23 6.47 -13.48
C MET A 84 3.30 5.67 -12.69
N PHE A 85 3.48 6.02 -11.42
CA PHE A 85 4.33 5.28 -10.50
C PHE A 85 3.47 4.41 -9.60
N CYS A 86 3.87 3.16 -9.41
CA CYS A 86 3.32 2.33 -8.37
C CYS A 86 4.33 1.30 -7.87
N SER A 87 4.16 0.89 -6.61
CA SER A 87 4.95 -0.18 -6.02
C SER A 87 4.09 -1.10 -5.17
N ALA A 88 4.57 -2.33 -5.02
CA ALA A 88 4.09 -3.27 -4.03
C ALA A 88 5.30 -3.95 -3.40
N ALA A 89 5.29 -4.07 -2.08
CA ALA A 89 6.34 -4.75 -1.33
C ALA A 89 5.73 -5.59 -0.21
N GLN A 90 6.33 -6.74 0.06
CA GLN A 90 6.04 -7.51 1.28
C GLN A 90 7.16 -7.33 2.28
N TRP A 91 6.79 -7.13 3.53
CA TRP A 91 7.67 -7.06 4.68
C TRP A 91 7.25 -8.10 5.71
N SER A 92 8.25 -8.74 6.30
CA SER A 92 8.04 -9.72 7.38
C SER A 92 9.24 -9.70 8.30
N ASP A 93 8.96 -9.74 9.61
CA ASP A 93 9.97 -9.80 10.66
C ASP A 93 11.06 -8.71 10.55
N GLY A 94 10.64 -7.50 10.15
CA GLY A 94 11.51 -6.34 10.06
C GLY A 94 12.33 -6.21 8.77
N ALA A 95 12.13 -7.11 7.80
CA ALA A 95 12.84 -7.10 6.53
C ALA A 95 11.88 -7.07 5.34
N ARG A 96 12.32 -6.40 4.26
CA ARG A 96 11.64 -6.47 2.95
C ARG A 96 11.92 -7.82 2.32
N VAL A 97 10.86 -8.58 2.04
CA VAL A 97 10.92 -9.92 1.43
C VAL A 97 11.04 -9.81 -0.08
N TRP A 98 10.20 -8.96 -0.67
CA TRP A 98 10.22 -8.63 -2.10
C TRP A 98 9.64 -7.25 -2.36
N GLU A 99 9.93 -6.72 -3.53
CA GLU A 99 9.37 -5.49 -4.06
C GLU A 99 9.21 -5.58 -5.58
N VAL A 100 8.11 -5.02 -6.08
CA VAL A 100 7.88 -4.80 -7.51
C VAL A 100 7.51 -3.33 -7.70
N VAL A 101 8.18 -2.66 -8.63
CA VAL A 101 8.01 -1.23 -8.91
C VAL A 101 7.81 -1.02 -10.41
N HIS A 102 6.81 -0.22 -10.75
CA HIS A 102 6.65 0.37 -12.07
C HIS A 102 6.83 1.90 -11.97
N GLU A 103 7.47 2.48 -12.98
CA GLU A 103 7.75 3.92 -13.08
C GLU A 103 7.84 4.27 -14.56
N SER A 104 6.79 4.89 -15.10
CA SER A 104 6.71 5.20 -16.54
C SER A 104 7.84 6.10 -17.05
N GLU A 105 8.44 6.93 -16.17
CA GLU A 105 9.60 7.76 -16.53
C GLU A 105 10.84 6.93 -16.88
N GLN A 106 10.92 5.67 -16.43
CA GLN A 106 11.97 4.72 -16.80
C GLN A 106 11.61 3.87 -18.03
N GLY A 107 10.38 3.98 -18.54
CA GLY A 107 9.84 3.28 -19.71
C GLY A 107 8.43 2.77 -19.48
N ASP A 108 7.60 2.76 -20.53
CA ASP A 108 6.19 2.33 -20.47
C ASP A 108 6.02 0.88 -19.99
N ASP A 109 7.02 0.02 -20.20
CA ASP A 109 7.04 -1.37 -19.74
C ASP A 109 7.97 -1.61 -18.54
N HIS A 110 8.46 -0.54 -17.90
CA HIS A 110 9.41 -0.64 -16.77
C HIS A 110 8.81 -1.48 -15.64
N LEU A 111 9.53 -2.51 -15.20
CA LEU A 111 9.10 -3.29 -14.06
C LEU A 111 10.30 -3.86 -13.31
N ALA A 112 10.75 -3.13 -12.30
CA ALA A 112 11.81 -3.55 -11.41
C ALA A 112 11.28 -4.56 -10.38
N THR A 113 12.07 -5.58 -10.08
CA THR A 113 11.74 -6.63 -9.12
C THR A 113 12.94 -6.92 -8.24
N GLU A 114 12.74 -6.90 -6.92
CA GLU A 114 13.77 -7.24 -5.94
C GLU A 114 13.26 -8.29 -4.95
N GLY A 115 14.17 -9.07 -4.37
CA GLY A 115 13.85 -10.08 -3.37
C GLY A 115 13.21 -11.35 -3.95
N ALA A 116 12.58 -12.14 -3.09
CA ALA A 116 12.03 -13.45 -3.43
C ALA A 116 10.50 -13.42 -3.37
N LEU A 117 9.86 -13.36 -4.54
CA LEU A 117 8.42 -13.53 -4.64
C LEU A 117 8.04 -15.00 -4.35
N PRO A 118 6.96 -15.25 -3.58
CA PRO A 118 6.31 -16.56 -3.52
C PRO A 118 6.00 -17.11 -4.92
N HIS A 119 6.03 -18.44 -5.07
CA HIS A 119 5.86 -19.12 -6.36
C HIS A 119 4.63 -18.63 -7.15
N ASP A 120 3.48 -18.51 -6.49
CA ASP A 120 2.23 -18.14 -7.16
C ASP A 120 2.25 -16.67 -7.62
N LEU A 121 2.91 -15.78 -6.86
CA LEU A 121 3.13 -14.40 -7.26
C LEU A 121 4.14 -14.29 -8.41
N ALA A 122 5.21 -15.09 -8.39
CA ALA A 122 6.16 -15.15 -9.48
C ALA A 122 5.50 -15.64 -10.78
N LYS A 123 4.57 -16.61 -10.68
CA LYS A 123 3.76 -17.09 -11.81
C LYS A 123 2.83 -16.00 -12.34
N LEU A 124 2.09 -15.33 -11.46
CA LEU A 124 1.20 -14.22 -11.82
C LEU A 124 1.98 -13.09 -12.51
N LEU A 125 3.14 -12.71 -11.96
CA LEU A 125 4.03 -11.72 -12.54
C LEU A 125 4.50 -12.13 -13.96
N ALA A 126 4.88 -13.40 -14.15
CA ALA A 126 5.28 -13.91 -15.46
C ALA A 126 4.12 -13.91 -16.47
N GLU A 127 2.91 -14.28 -16.04
CA GLU A 127 1.71 -14.23 -16.88
C GLU A 127 1.41 -12.79 -17.33
N LYS A 128 1.47 -11.83 -16.41
CA LYS A 128 1.27 -10.39 -16.69
C LYS A 128 2.34 -9.82 -17.63
N ARG A 129 3.62 -10.16 -17.42
CA ARG A 129 4.72 -9.80 -18.33
C ARG A 129 4.55 -10.38 -19.73
N ASN A 130 4.06 -11.61 -19.84
CA ASN A 130 3.80 -12.22 -21.15
C ASN A 130 2.65 -11.52 -21.88
N ALA A 131 1.61 -11.10 -21.16
CA ALA A 131 0.49 -10.35 -21.71
C ALA A 131 0.96 -8.99 -22.29
N LEU A 132 1.77 -8.24 -21.54
CA LEU A 132 2.40 -6.99 -21.98
C LEU A 132 3.15 -7.13 -23.32
N ASN A 133 3.92 -8.21 -23.48
CA ASN A 133 4.68 -8.46 -24.70
C ASN A 133 3.80 -8.89 -25.90
N GLY A 134 2.59 -9.41 -25.62
CA GLY A 134 1.64 -9.88 -26.64
C GLY A 134 0.66 -8.81 -27.11
N SER A 135 0.36 -7.80 -26.28
CA SER A 135 -0.50 -6.66 -26.60
C SER A 135 0.32 -5.53 -27.22
N ARG A 136 0.41 -5.48 -28.55
CA ARG A 136 0.98 -4.35 -29.30
C ARG A 136 -0.05 -3.26 -29.65
N ASP A 137 -1.26 -3.37 -29.14
CA ASP A 137 -2.37 -2.46 -29.42
C ASP A 137 -2.84 -1.77 -28.14
N ASP A 138 -3.00 -0.45 -28.28
CA ASP A 138 -3.57 0.57 -27.38
C ASP A 138 -2.77 1.06 -26.18
N ASP A 139 -2.82 2.40 -26.01
CA ASP A 139 -2.25 3.33 -25.02
C ASP A 139 -2.53 3.00 -23.52
N THR A 140 -2.70 1.73 -23.17
CA THR A 140 -2.97 1.29 -21.79
C THR A 140 -1.70 0.78 -21.15
N ASP A 141 -1.22 1.48 -20.13
CA ASP A 141 -0.11 1.05 -19.28
C ASP A 141 -0.55 -0.13 -18.39
N TYR A 142 -0.43 -1.35 -18.93
CA TYR A 142 -0.69 -2.56 -18.17
C TYR A 142 0.41 -2.86 -17.13
N ALA A 143 1.56 -2.17 -17.18
CA ALA A 143 2.65 -2.39 -16.24
C ALA A 143 2.34 -1.75 -14.88
N PHE A 144 1.67 -0.60 -14.88
CA PHE A 144 1.14 0.06 -13.68
C PHE A 144 0.21 -0.82 -12.85
N ASP A 145 -0.61 -1.67 -13.47
CA ASP A 145 -1.52 -2.55 -12.71
C ASP A 145 -0.77 -3.70 -12.01
N ILE A 146 0.44 -4.08 -12.46
CA ILE A 146 1.09 -5.32 -12.01
C ILE A 146 1.41 -5.31 -10.51
N PRO A 147 2.07 -4.28 -9.94
CA PRO A 147 2.30 -4.25 -8.50
C PRO A 147 0.99 -4.30 -7.70
N LEU A 148 -0.04 -3.61 -8.18
CA LEU A 148 -1.35 -3.55 -7.51
C LEU A 148 -2.08 -4.90 -7.52
N ASP A 149 -2.01 -5.63 -8.63
CA ASP A 149 -2.60 -6.96 -8.76
C ASP A 149 -1.91 -8.00 -7.86
N LEU A 150 -0.58 -7.91 -7.74
CA LEU A 150 0.19 -8.76 -6.82
C LEU A 150 -0.25 -8.49 -5.37
N ALA A 151 -0.36 -7.23 -4.98
CA ALA A 151 -0.80 -6.85 -3.63
C ALA A 151 -2.26 -7.29 -3.37
N PHE A 152 -3.16 -7.08 -4.34
CA PHE A 152 -4.55 -7.52 -4.27
C PHE A 152 -4.68 -9.03 -4.10
N SER A 153 -3.87 -9.82 -4.80
CA SER A 153 -3.91 -11.28 -4.69
C SER A 153 -3.54 -11.80 -3.29
N LEU A 154 -2.83 -11.00 -2.49
CA LEU A 154 -2.50 -11.32 -1.09
C LEU A 154 -3.53 -10.78 -0.10
N THR A 155 -3.93 -9.53 -0.25
CA THR A 155 -4.70 -8.79 0.76
C THR A 155 -6.20 -8.77 0.49
N GLY A 156 -6.61 -9.01 -0.76
CA GLY A 156 -7.97 -8.78 -1.23
C GLY A 156 -8.37 -7.31 -1.27
N PHE A 157 -7.43 -6.36 -1.11
CA PHE A 157 -7.68 -4.92 -1.15
C PHE A 157 -6.88 -4.25 -2.27
N ARG A 158 -7.57 -3.37 -3.02
CA ARG A 158 -7.04 -2.52 -4.09
C ARG A 158 -7.91 -1.26 -4.13
N HIS A 159 -7.28 -0.09 -4.27
CA HIS A 159 -7.94 1.20 -4.10
C HIS A 159 -8.95 1.53 -5.22
N ASP A 160 -8.65 1.09 -6.43
CA ASP A 160 -9.47 1.21 -7.64
C ASP A 160 -10.17 -0.12 -8.00
N GLY A 161 -10.23 -1.05 -7.05
CA GLY A 161 -10.99 -2.29 -7.17
C GLY A 161 -12.50 -2.07 -7.13
N PRO A 162 -13.30 -3.10 -7.45
CA PRO A 162 -14.76 -3.00 -7.37
C PRO A 162 -15.19 -2.68 -5.94
N LEU A 163 -15.96 -1.61 -5.77
CA LEU A 163 -16.56 -1.27 -4.48
C LEU A 163 -17.50 -2.39 -4.05
N THR A 164 -17.19 -3.01 -2.91
CA THR A 164 -18.08 -3.90 -2.19
C THR A 164 -18.89 -3.09 -1.17
N PRO A 165 -20.04 -3.60 -0.68
CA PRO A 165 -20.78 -2.96 0.40
C PRO A 165 -19.94 -2.74 1.68
N ASP A 166 -18.83 -3.46 1.83
CA ASP A 166 -17.88 -3.32 2.94
C ASP A 166 -16.86 -2.18 2.72
N ASP A 167 -16.74 -1.63 1.50
CA ASP A 167 -15.72 -0.64 1.13
C ASP A 167 -16.08 0.81 1.49
N GLU A 168 -17.30 1.06 1.97
CA GLU A 168 -17.74 2.43 2.23
C GLU A 168 -17.29 3.01 3.57
N LEU A 169 -16.76 2.21 4.52
CA LEU A 169 -16.59 2.70 5.89
C LEU A 169 -15.25 2.34 6.52
N PHE A 170 -14.20 3.06 6.11
CA PHE A 170 -12.97 3.17 6.88
C PHE A 170 -13.22 4.08 8.09
N THR A 171 -12.64 3.73 9.24
CA THR A 171 -12.55 4.65 10.37
C THR A 171 -11.54 5.73 10.03
N VAL A 172 -11.92 7.00 10.19
CA VAL A 172 -10.98 8.12 10.03
C VAL A 172 -9.99 8.09 11.19
N LEU A 173 -8.71 8.18 10.86
CA LEU A 173 -7.61 8.13 11.80
C LEU A 173 -6.93 9.50 11.86
N HIS A 174 -6.24 9.77 12.96
CA HIS A 174 -5.37 10.93 13.09
C HIS A 174 -4.00 10.50 13.60
N ASP A 175 -2.97 11.30 13.33
CA ASP A 175 -1.69 11.10 13.98
C ASP A 175 -1.86 11.22 15.50
N GLY A 176 -1.48 10.16 16.22
CA GLY A 176 -1.45 10.12 17.67
C GLY A 176 -0.21 10.80 18.26
N MET A 177 0.75 11.22 17.42
CA MET A 177 1.83 12.08 17.87
C MET A 177 1.24 13.42 18.32
N PRO A 178 1.45 13.83 19.59
CA PRO A 178 1.10 15.18 19.99
C PRO A 178 1.84 16.16 19.07
N PRO A 179 1.19 17.26 18.62
CA PRO A 179 1.86 18.26 17.79
C PRO A 179 3.15 18.68 18.50
N LYS A 180 4.29 18.59 17.79
CA LYS A 180 5.56 19.03 18.35
C LYS A 180 5.39 20.47 18.83
N PRO A 181 5.64 20.77 20.11
CA PRO A 181 5.47 22.11 20.58
C PRO A 181 6.41 23.06 19.85
N TRP A 182 5.83 24.12 19.29
CA TRP A 182 6.49 25.12 18.45
C TRP A 182 7.69 25.81 19.12
N TRP A 183 7.83 25.71 20.44
CA TRP A 183 8.95 26.26 21.21
C TRP A 183 10.23 25.40 21.21
N LYS A 184 10.20 24.15 20.70
CA LYS A 184 11.40 23.29 20.64
C LYS A 184 12.30 23.51 19.41
N PHE A 185 11.99 24.48 18.54
CA PHE A 185 12.85 24.85 17.40
C PHE A 185 13.94 25.88 17.76
N TRP A 186 14.00 26.33 19.02
CA TRP A 186 15.03 27.23 19.52
C TRP A 186 15.80 26.58 20.67
N GLN A 187 16.61 25.55 20.37
CA GLN A 187 17.72 25.11 21.23
C GLN A 187 18.85 24.53 20.39
#